data_AF-A0A511YCS7-F1
#
_entry.id   AF-A0A511YCS7-F1
#
_cell.length_a   1.000
_cell.length_b   1.000
_cell.length_c   1.000
_cell.angle_alpha   90.00
_cell.angle_beta   90.00
_cell.angle_gamma   90.00
#
_symmetry.space_group_name_H-M   'P 1'
#
loop_
_entity.id
_entity.type
_entity.pdbx_description
1 polymer ?
#
loop_
_entity_poly.entity_id
_entity_poly.type
_entity_poly.pdbx_seq_one_letter_code
_entity_poly.pdbx_strand_id
1 'polypeptide(L)'
;MKTYLLKILAFVIFMPSIFFAQIKVEVRKEIGENSKKEINRTITIDLSVEIDSVEMLVEKGNYKLYIPSSQLKSLVIRKKAIEYEPLKMETKQKDSTKSLHGESDVIAELIFRSNTQYILFVGVTGEEKIRKYIIKSESDWKWTTSFGANAVFLTSRSRFTSVNNVVAENKDGKMMDLTPSIMFTFMNNQRNFSPGFTGGLGFDFEELSVFAGGALGIGQNIILTAGIAVHKQNRPNTDYTVGQAIDTSVTSDNLNKMQYRVNPFVGISFRFDKNPFVAK
;
A
#
# COMPACT_ATOMS: atom_id res chain seq x y z
N MET A 1 -15.37 47.12 35.54
CA MET A 1 -14.20 46.44 34.94
C MET A 1 -14.67 45.47 33.88
N LYS A 2 -13.95 45.47 32.75
CA LYS A 2 -14.32 44.92 31.45
C LYS A 2 -14.59 43.40 31.44
N THR A 3 -15.73 43.04 30.87
CA THR A 3 -16.03 41.97 29.88
C THR A 3 -14.89 41.02 29.50
N TYR A 4 -15.17 39.71 29.40
CA TYR A 4 -15.26 38.98 28.13
C TYR A 4 -16.00 37.63 28.31
N LEU A 5 -17.24 37.60 27.80
CA LEU A 5 -17.96 36.39 27.39
C LEU A 5 -17.13 35.67 26.32
N LEU A 6 -16.67 34.45 26.61
CA LEU A 6 -16.09 33.59 25.57
C LEU A 6 -17.26 32.91 24.83
N LYS A 7 -17.65 33.52 23.71
CA LYS A 7 -18.54 32.92 22.71
C LYS A 7 -17.93 31.61 22.23
N ILE A 8 -18.57 30.49 22.55
CA ILE A 8 -18.33 29.22 21.88
C ILE A 8 -18.85 29.41 20.45
N LEU A 9 -17.91 29.59 19.54
CA LEU A 9 -18.13 29.66 18.10
C LEU A 9 -18.65 28.28 17.66
N ALA A 10 -19.97 28.14 17.54
CA ALA A 10 -20.58 27.04 16.83
C ALA A 10 -20.11 27.12 15.37
N PHE A 11 -19.10 26.33 15.03
CA PHE A 11 -18.70 26.09 13.66
C PHE A 11 -19.78 25.21 13.02
N VAL A 12 -20.91 25.82 12.70
CA VAL A 12 -21.84 25.29 11.71
C VAL A 12 -21.06 25.30 10.41
N ILE A 13 -20.48 24.16 10.05
CA ILE A 13 -20.02 23.92 8.69
C ILE A 13 -21.28 23.90 7.84
N PHE A 14 -21.68 25.09 7.38
CA PHE A 14 -22.53 25.27 6.23
C PHE A 14 -21.77 24.63 5.08
N MET A 15 -22.09 23.39 4.73
CA MET A 15 -21.76 22.81 3.43
C MET A 15 -22.83 23.31 2.46
N PRO A 16 -22.56 24.32 1.60
CA PRO A 16 -23.43 24.59 0.48
C PRO A 16 -23.15 23.49 -0.53
N SER A 17 -23.87 22.38 -0.44
CA SER A 17 -23.82 21.35 -1.46
C SER A 17 -25.22 20.85 -1.75
N ILE A 18 -26.07 21.77 -2.21
CA ILE A 18 -27.08 21.44 -3.23
C ILE A 18 -26.31 21.20 -4.54
N PHE A 19 -25.48 20.15 -4.55
CA PHE A 19 -25.18 19.47 -5.79
C PHE A 19 -26.35 18.52 -5.98
N PHE A 20 -27.08 18.67 -7.08
CA PHE A 20 -27.98 17.65 -7.58
C PHE A 20 -27.12 16.41 -7.90
N ALA A 21 -26.79 15.64 -6.86
CA ALA A 21 -25.93 14.49 -6.95
C ALA A 21 -26.75 13.38 -7.63
N GLN A 22 -26.53 13.24 -8.94
CA GLN A 22 -27.11 12.18 -9.76
C GLN A 22 -26.88 10.77 -9.20
N ILE A 23 -25.80 10.61 -8.44
CA ILE A 23 -25.55 9.37 -7.72
C ILE A 23 -25.49 9.70 -6.23
N LYS A 24 -26.43 9.14 -5.48
CA LYS A 24 -26.47 9.25 -4.02
C LYS A 24 -25.95 7.96 -3.41
N VAL A 25 -24.95 8.08 -2.54
CA VAL A 25 -24.42 6.95 -1.76
C VAL A 25 -24.83 7.15 -0.31
N GLU A 26 -25.70 6.28 0.20
CA GLU A 26 -26.11 6.30 1.61
C GLU A 26 -25.45 5.15 2.37
N VAL A 27 -24.92 5.46 3.55
CA VAL A 27 -24.39 4.48 4.50
C VAL A 27 -25.17 4.63 5.81
N ARG A 28 -26.04 3.67 6.11
CA ARG A 28 -26.77 3.59 7.37
C ARG A 28 -26.13 2.52 8.25
N LYS A 29 -25.77 2.90 9.48
CA LYS A 29 -25.29 1.98 10.51
C LYS A 29 -26.48 1.66 11.41
N GLU A 30 -26.97 0.43 11.34
CA GLU A 30 -28.01 -0.06 12.24
C GLU A 30 -27.36 -0.95 13.30
N ILE A 31 -27.74 -0.74 14.56
CA ILE A 31 -27.35 -1.61 15.66
C ILE A 31 -28.40 -2.71 15.71
N GLY A 32 -28.06 -3.91 15.24
CA GLY A 32 -28.96 -5.06 15.30
C GLY A 32 -29.14 -5.57 16.74
N GLU A 33 -30.25 -6.27 16.99
CA GLU A 33 -30.63 -6.84 18.29
C GLU A 33 -29.55 -7.73 18.93
N ASN A 34 -28.65 -8.30 18.12
CA ASN A 34 -27.55 -9.17 18.58
C ASN A 34 -26.19 -8.47 18.71
N SER A 35 -26.14 -7.15 18.87
CA SER A 35 -24.89 -6.36 18.93
C SER A 35 -24.01 -6.41 17.67
N LYS A 36 -24.49 -7.04 16.58
CA LYS A 36 -23.85 -6.97 15.26
C LYS A 36 -24.25 -5.65 14.60
N LYS A 37 -23.24 -4.84 14.26
CA LYS A 37 -23.42 -3.64 13.44
C LYS A 37 -23.68 -4.08 12.00
N GLU A 38 -24.90 -3.90 11.52
CA GLU A 38 -25.20 -4.03 10.10
C GLU A 38 -24.97 -2.69 9.42
N ILE A 39 -24.22 -2.71 8.33
CA ILE A 39 -23.94 -1.52 7.53
C ILE A 39 -24.73 -1.66 6.23
N ASN A 40 -25.90 -1.03 6.19
CA ASN A 40 -26.73 -0.95 4.99
C ASN A 40 -26.17 0.15 4.09
N ARG A 41 -25.69 -0.25 2.91
CA ARG A 41 -25.17 0.69 1.90
C ARG A 41 -26.04 0.67 0.65
N THR A 42 -26.36 1.86 0.17
CA THR A 42 -27.28 2.06 -0.95
C THR A 42 -26.66 3.00 -1.97
N ILE A 43 -26.74 2.65 -3.25
CA ILE A 43 -26.42 3.51 -4.39
C ILE A 43 -27.71 3.79 -5.14
N THR A 44 -28.07 5.07 -5.26
CA THR A 44 -29.23 5.52 -6.03
C THR A 44 -28.74 6.33 -7.22
N ILE A 45 -29.17 5.97 -8.43
CA ILE A 45 -28.90 6.73 -9.66
C ILE A 45 -30.17 7.45 -10.08
N ASP A 46 -30.13 8.78 -10.05
CA ASP A 46 -31.20 9.65 -10.55
C ASP A 46 -31.02 9.87 -12.06
N LEU A 47 -32.05 9.49 -12.83
CA LEU A 47 -32.06 9.59 -14.29
C LEU A 47 -32.60 10.94 -14.80
N SER A 48 -33.11 11.80 -13.92
CA SER A 48 -33.69 13.10 -14.29
C SER A 48 -32.69 14.09 -14.90
N VAL A 49 -31.39 13.87 -14.72
CA VAL A 49 -30.34 14.74 -15.23
C VAL A 49 -29.57 14.03 -16.33
N GLU A 50 -29.51 14.63 -17.53
CA GLU A 50 -28.87 14.07 -18.72
C GLU A 50 -27.33 14.13 -18.63
N ILE A 51 -26.66 12.97 -18.53
CA ILE A 51 -25.20 12.86 -18.57
C ILE A 51 -24.76 11.61 -19.34
N ASP A 52 -23.80 11.78 -20.24
CA ASP A 52 -23.22 10.71 -21.03
C ASP A 52 -22.36 9.73 -20.17
N SER A 53 -21.53 10.25 -19.25
CA SER A 53 -20.75 9.40 -18.34
C SER A 53 -20.38 10.05 -17.00
N VAL A 54 -20.40 9.27 -15.92
CA VAL A 54 -19.97 9.66 -14.57
C VAL A 54 -19.07 8.59 -13.96
N GLU A 55 -18.04 9.01 -13.23
CA GLU A 55 -17.19 8.12 -12.43
C GLU A 55 -17.27 8.48 -10.94
N MET A 56 -17.35 7.47 -10.07
CA MET A 56 -17.36 7.66 -8.62
C MET A 56 -16.60 6.58 -7.85
N LEU A 57 -16.09 6.99 -6.69
CA LEU A 57 -15.41 6.13 -5.71
C LEU A 57 -16.36 5.75 -4.57
N VAL A 58 -16.37 4.47 -4.22
CA VAL A 58 -17.12 3.93 -3.08
C VAL A 58 -16.22 3.09 -2.17
N GLU A 59 -16.58 3.03 -0.89
CA GLU A 59 -15.92 2.15 0.06
C GLU A 59 -16.16 0.67 -0.28
N LYS A 60 -15.35 -0.21 0.32
CA LYS A 60 -15.56 -1.65 0.23
C LYS A 60 -16.83 -2.05 0.98
N GLY A 61 -17.65 -2.89 0.37
CA GLY A 61 -18.88 -3.36 0.98
C GLY A 61 -19.90 -3.90 -0.02
N ASN A 62 -21.02 -4.35 0.50
CA ASN A 62 -22.19 -4.74 -0.28
C ASN A 62 -23.11 -3.52 -0.41
N TYR A 63 -23.51 -3.22 -1.63
CA TYR A 63 -24.38 -2.10 -1.95
C TYR A 63 -25.62 -2.60 -2.67
N LYS A 64 -26.78 -2.08 -2.28
CA LYS A 64 -28.01 -2.22 -3.05
C LYS A 64 -28.09 -1.09 -4.07
N LEU A 65 -28.26 -1.42 -5.35
CA LEU A 65 -28.41 -0.47 -6.45
C LEU A 65 -29.89 -0.21 -6.71
N TYR A 66 -30.27 1.06 -6.70
CA TYR A 66 -31.61 1.56 -6.98
C TYR A 66 -31.54 2.52 -8.17
N ILE A 67 -32.40 2.31 -9.16
CA ILE A 67 -32.59 3.19 -10.30
C ILE A 67 -34.11 3.35 -10.48
N PRO A 68 -34.68 4.55 -10.59
CA PRO A 68 -36.11 4.73 -10.78
C PRO A 68 -36.60 3.99 -12.04
N SER A 69 -37.51 3.02 -11.86
CA SER A 69 -38.01 2.16 -12.94
C SER A 69 -38.80 2.93 -14.01
N SER A 70 -39.45 4.04 -13.62
CA SER A 70 -40.28 4.87 -14.51
C SER A 70 -39.52 5.45 -15.71
N GLN A 71 -38.21 5.66 -15.57
CA GLN A 71 -37.35 6.23 -16.62
C GLN A 71 -36.37 5.20 -17.19
N LEU A 72 -36.33 3.97 -16.66
CA LEU A 72 -35.36 2.95 -17.05
C LEU A 72 -35.87 2.13 -18.23
N LYS A 73 -35.18 2.23 -19.38
CA LYS A 73 -35.44 1.39 -20.57
C LYS A 73 -34.61 0.10 -20.54
N SER A 74 -33.34 0.19 -20.16
CA SER A 74 -32.44 -0.96 -20.12
C SER A 74 -31.28 -0.75 -19.15
N LEU A 75 -30.81 -1.82 -18.51
CA LEU A 75 -29.62 -1.81 -17.67
C LEU A 75 -28.69 -2.96 -18.03
N VAL A 76 -27.42 -2.66 -18.26
CA VAL A 76 -26.35 -3.65 -18.39
C VAL A 76 -25.26 -3.35 -17.37
N ILE A 77 -25.00 -4.31 -16.49
CA ILE A 77 -23.98 -4.20 -15.45
C ILE A 77 -22.77 -5.02 -15.85
N ARG A 78 -21.59 -4.39 -15.96
CA ARG A 78 -20.31 -5.08 -16.20
C ARG A 78 -19.42 -4.96 -14.98
N LYS A 79 -18.97 -6.08 -14.44
CA LYS A 79 -17.98 -6.12 -13.37
C LYS A 79 -16.58 -6.26 -13.97
N LYS A 80 -15.65 -5.41 -13.54
CA LYS A 80 -14.22 -5.51 -13.83
C LYS A 80 -13.42 -5.51 -12.54
N ALA A 81 -12.33 -6.26 -12.50
CA ALA A 81 -11.27 -6.00 -11.53
C ALA A 81 -10.45 -4.81 -12.04
N ILE A 82 -10.11 -3.88 -11.15
CA ILE A 82 -9.13 -2.84 -11.46
C ILE A 82 -7.77 -3.51 -11.36
N GLU A 83 -7.26 -3.96 -12.49
CA GLU A 83 -5.86 -4.33 -12.61
C GLU A 83 -5.05 -3.03 -12.53
N TYR A 84 -4.23 -2.91 -11.49
CA TYR A 84 -3.07 -2.02 -11.58
C TYR A 84 -2.14 -2.69 -12.58
N GLU A 85 -1.74 -1.99 -13.64
CA GLU A 85 -0.79 -2.52 -14.63
C GLU A 85 0.65 -2.18 -14.21
N PRO A 86 1.38 -3.01 -13.44
CA PRO A 86 2.83 -3.00 -13.53
C PRO A 86 3.22 -3.83 -14.76
N LEU A 87 3.29 -3.17 -15.92
CA LEU A 87 3.70 -3.72 -17.21
C LEU A 87 2.69 -4.74 -17.81
N LYS A 88 2.02 -4.32 -18.89
CA LYS A 88 0.95 -5.04 -19.59
C LYS A 88 1.35 -6.45 -20.05
N MET A 89 0.50 -7.44 -19.71
CA MET A 89 0.10 -8.49 -20.65
C MET A 89 -1.40 -8.67 -20.53
N GLU A 90 -2.13 -8.20 -21.54
CA GLU A 90 -3.58 -8.32 -21.61
C GLU A 90 -3.97 -9.81 -21.68
N THR A 91 -4.72 -10.28 -20.70
CA THR A 91 -5.51 -11.50 -20.86
C THR A 91 -6.97 -11.15 -20.64
N LYS A 92 -7.74 -11.08 -21.73
CA LYS A 92 -9.19 -10.89 -21.70
C LYS A 92 -9.85 -12.08 -21.01
N GLN A 93 -10.65 -11.86 -19.96
CA GLN A 93 -11.58 -12.88 -19.50
C GLN A 93 -12.97 -12.38 -19.07
N LYS A 94 -13.94 -13.05 -19.70
CA LYS A 94 -15.36 -13.33 -19.43
C LYS A 94 -16.27 -12.25 -18.84
N ASP A 95 -17.06 -11.70 -19.76
CA ASP A 95 -18.32 -10.99 -19.51
C ASP A 95 -19.36 -11.90 -18.85
N SER A 96 -20.08 -11.37 -17.87
CA SER A 96 -21.39 -11.90 -17.48
C SER A 96 -22.44 -10.82 -17.74
N THR A 97 -23.43 -11.16 -18.55
CA THR A 97 -24.55 -10.29 -18.91
C THR A 97 -25.77 -10.77 -18.15
N LYS A 98 -26.36 -9.91 -17.31
CA LYS A 98 -27.72 -10.09 -16.79
C LYS A 98 -28.60 -8.98 -17.36
N SER A 99 -29.63 -9.36 -18.11
CA SER A 99 -30.77 -8.51 -18.46
C SER A 99 -31.89 -8.77 -17.46
N LEU A 100 -32.40 -7.72 -16.82
CA LEU A 100 -33.54 -7.79 -15.91
C LEU A 100 -34.67 -6.90 -16.43
N HIS A 101 -35.89 -7.43 -16.42
CA HIS A 101 -37.14 -6.74 -16.69
C HIS A 101 -38.05 -6.98 -15.48
N GLY A 102 -38.62 -5.90 -14.92
CA GLY A 102 -39.78 -5.97 -14.02
C GLY A 102 -39.50 -5.77 -12.52
N GLU A 103 -40.17 -4.73 -12.00
CA GLU A 103 -40.66 -4.47 -10.63
C GLU A 103 -39.96 -5.14 -9.44
N SER A 104 -38.88 -4.51 -8.97
CA SER A 104 -38.60 -4.39 -7.53
C SER A 104 -37.76 -3.14 -7.30
N ASP A 105 -37.92 -2.52 -6.13
CA ASP A 105 -37.18 -1.30 -5.78
C ASP A 105 -35.66 -1.53 -5.82
N VAL A 106 -35.19 -2.75 -5.54
CA VAL A 106 -33.77 -3.14 -5.62
C VAL A 106 -33.47 -3.80 -6.96
N ILE A 107 -32.66 -3.14 -7.79
CA ILE A 107 -32.36 -3.64 -9.13
C ILE A 107 -31.19 -4.64 -9.14
N ALA A 108 -30.19 -4.42 -8.28
CA ALA A 108 -29.05 -5.32 -8.16
C ALA A 108 -28.32 -5.16 -6.83
N GLU A 109 -27.60 -6.21 -6.43
CA GLU A 109 -26.61 -6.14 -5.36
C GLU A 109 -25.20 -6.07 -5.96
N LEU A 110 -24.45 -5.03 -5.60
CA LEU A 110 -23.08 -4.78 -6.03
C LEU A 110 -22.13 -5.04 -4.86
N ILE A 111 -21.19 -5.99 -5.05
CA ILE A 111 -20.21 -6.35 -4.02
C ILE A 111 -18.87 -5.72 -4.40
N PHE A 112 -18.50 -4.65 -3.72
CA PHE A 112 -17.23 -3.95 -3.87
C PHE A 112 -16.19 -4.54 -2.93
N ARG A 113 -15.27 -5.32 -3.50
CA ARG A 113 -14.03 -5.74 -2.81
C ARG A 113 -12.94 -4.68 -3.06
N SER A 114 -11.71 -4.90 -2.62
CA SER A 114 -10.59 -4.06 -3.06
C SER A 114 -10.48 -4.08 -4.58
N ASN A 115 -10.24 -2.93 -5.21
CA ASN A 115 -9.99 -2.80 -6.65
C ASN A 115 -11.13 -3.38 -7.51
N THR A 116 -12.39 -3.14 -7.12
CA THR A 116 -13.55 -3.60 -7.90
C THR A 116 -14.14 -2.43 -8.66
N GLN A 117 -14.46 -2.63 -9.94
CA GLN A 117 -15.13 -1.65 -10.77
C GLN A 117 -16.42 -2.25 -11.33
N TYR A 118 -17.51 -1.51 -11.23
CA TYR A 118 -18.75 -1.78 -11.93
C TYR A 118 -18.99 -0.69 -12.96
N ILE A 119 -19.25 -1.07 -14.20
CA ILE A 119 -19.64 -0.18 -15.29
C ILE A 119 -21.11 -0.48 -15.59
N LEU A 120 -21.97 0.48 -15.32
CA LEU A 120 -23.41 0.43 -15.56
C LEU A 120 -23.70 1.18 -16.86
N PHE A 121 -24.28 0.49 -17.83
CA PHE A 121 -24.81 1.07 -19.05
C PHE A 121 -26.32 1.17 -18.90
N VAL A 122 -26.83 2.40 -18.84
CA VAL A 122 -28.23 2.69 -18.57
C VAL A 122 -28.85 3.34 -19.78
N GLY A 123 -29.85 2.68 -20.36
CA GLY A 123 -30.72 3.27 -21.37
C GLY A 123 -31.92 3.91 -20.70
N VAL A 124 -32.22 5.15 -21.05
CA VAL A 124 -33.33 5.94 -20.49
C VAL A 124 -34.49 5.98 -21.49
N THR A 125 -35.73 5.90 -21.01
CA THR A 125 -36.92 5.99 -21.86
C THR A 125 -37.01 7.39 -22.47
N GLY A 126 -37.10 7.48 -23.79
CA GLY A 126 -37.10 8.75 -24.53
C GLY A 126 -35.71 9.22 -24.99
N GLU A 127 -34.63 8.52 -24.61
CA GLU A 127 -33.28 8.79 -25.08
C GLU A 127 -32.79 7.69 -26.03
N GLU A 128 -32.07 8.08 -27.08
CA GLU A 128 -31.37 7.15 -27.97
C GLU A 128 -30.00 6.74 -27.41
N LYS A 129 -29.38 7.62 -26.62
CA LYS A 129 -28.04 7.39 -26.05
C LYS A 129 -28.11 6.52 -24.79
N ILE A 130 -27.07 5.72 -24.60
CA ILE A 130 -26.86 4.93 -23.39
C ILE A 130 -25.89 5.69 -22.48
N ARG A 131 -26.31 5.94 -21.24
CA ARG A 131 -25.51 6.61 -20.22
C ARG A 131 -24.58 5.61 -19.54
N LYS A 132 -23.36 6.03 -19.18
CA LYS A 132 -22.31 5.16 -18.62
C LYS A 132 -21.89 5.61 -17.22
N TYR A 133 -22.23 4.83 -16.21
CA TYR A 133 -21.83 5.07 -14.82
C TYR A 133 -20.71 4.11 -14.42
N ILE A 134 -19.59 4.65 -13.97
CA ILE A 134 -18.42 3.90 -13.51
C ILE A 134 -18.33 4.05 -12.00
N ILE A 135 -18.53 2.95 -11.27
CA ILE A 135 -18.44 2.94 -9.81
C ILE A 135 -17.27 2.05 -9.44
N LYS A 136 -16.30 2.56 -8.69
CA LYS A 136 -15.08 1.85 -8.32
C LYS A 136 -14.81 1.88 -6.82
N SER A 137 -14.25 0.79 -6.31
CA SER A 137 -13.65 0.72 -4.98
C SER A 137 -12.14 0.56 -5.12
N GLU A 138 -11.38 1.42 -4.47
CA GLU A 138 -9.92 1.36 -4.45
C GLU A 138 -9.42 0.58 -3.23
N SER A 139 -8.27 -0.08 -3.39
CA SER A 139 -7.54 -0.64 -2.27
C SER A 139 -6.80 0.47 -1.53
N ASP A 140 -7.03 0.58 -0.23
CA ASP A 140 -6.19 1.42 0.64
C ASP A 140 -4.74 0.90 0.75
N TRP A 141 -4.49 -0.34 0.32
CA TRP A 141 -3.15 -0.92 0.21
C TRP A 141 -2.49 -0.45 -1.08
N LYS A 142 -1.35 0.24 -0.93
CA LYS A 142 -0.58 0.76 -2.04
C LYS A 142 0.92 0.57 -1.79
N TRP A 143 1.67 0.48 -2.88
CA TRP A 143 3.13 0.59 -2.82
C TRP A 143 3.52 2.02 -2.47
N THR A 144 4.51 2.14 -1.59
CA THR A 144 5.05 3.42 -1.15
C THR A 144 6.55 3.32 -1.11
N THR A 145 7.21 4.36 -1.59
CA THR A 145 8.66 4.52 -1.49
C THR A 145 8.98 5.33 -0.23
N SER A 146 9.90 4.82 0.58
CA SER A 146 10.45 5.50 1.75
C SER A 146 11.96 5.48 1.69
N PHE A 147 12.58 6.39 2.45
CA PHE A 147 14.02 6.44 2.63
C PHE A 147 14.35 6.44 4.11
N GLY A 148 15.44 5.77 4.47
CA GLY A 148 15.79 5.58 5.86
C GLY A 148 17.14 4.94 6.03
N ALA A 149 17.31 4.29 7.18
CA ALA A 149 18.50 3.54 7.51
C ALA A 149 18.12 2.16 8.02
N ASN A 150 18.86 1.15 7.56
CA ASN A 150 18.77 -0.23 8.00
C ASN A 150 20.02 -0.60 8.80
N ALA A 151 19.82 -1.15 9.98
CA ALA A 151 20.82 -1.80 10.81
C ALA A 151 20.90 -3.29 10.44
N VAL A 152 21.97 -3.71 9.77
CA VAL A 152 22.25 -5.10 9.42
C VAL A 152 23.11 -5.73 10.51
N PHE A 153 22.63 -6.77 11.18
CA PHE A 153 23.37 -7.45 12.24
C PHE A 153 24.27 -8.54 11.67
N LEU A 154 25.59 -8.37 11.79
CA LEU A 154 26.55 -9.26 11.15
C LEU A 154 26.65 -10.60 11.90
N THR A 155 26.19 -11.67 11.23
CA THR A 155 26.32 -13.05 11.73
C THR A 155 27.69 -13.61 11.36
N SER A 156 28.28 -14.45 12.23
CA SER A 156 29.60 -15.10 12.01
C SER A 156 30.74 -14.11 11.69
N ARG A 157 31.22 -13.41 12.71
CA ARG A 157 32.20 -12.31 12.60
C ARG A 157 33.66 -12.78 12.59
N SER A 158 33.98 -13.90 11.95
CA SER A 158 35.38 -14.35 11.88
C SER A 158 36.18 -13.51 10.88
N ARG A 159 37.45 -13.27 11.17
CA ARG A 159 38.41 -12.58 10.30
C ARG A 159 39.80 -13.18 10.50
N PHE A 160 40.58 -13.30 9.44
CA PHE A 160 41.99 -13.67 9.53
C PHE A 160 42.89 -12.44 9.63
N THR A 161 43.91 -12.57 10.46
CA THR A 161 44.96 -11.56 10.70
C THR A 161 46.32 -12.25 10.68
N SER A 162 47.38 -11.50 10.39
CA SER A 162 48.75 -12.01 10.47
C SER A 162 49.37 -11.63 11.81
N VAL A 163 49.87 -12.62 12.56
CA VAL A 163 50.64 -12.42 13.79
C VAL A 163 51.95 -13.20 13.62
N ASN A 164 53.09 -12.49 13.59
CA ASN A 164 54.41 -13.09 13.39
C ASN A 164 54.49 -14.01 12.14
N ASN A 165 53.92 -13.55 11.01
CA ASN A 165 53.85 -14.31 9.76
C ASN A 165 53.05 -15.63 9.87
N VAL A 166 52.13 -15.70 10.84
CA VAL A 166 51.22 -16.83 11.02
C VAL A 166 49.79 -16.32 10.95
N VAL A 167 48.93 -17.07 10.26
CA VAL A 167 47.49 -16.77 10.19
C VAL A 167 46.84 -17.04 11.54
N ALA A 168 46.26 -16.00 12.13
CA ALA A 168 45.47 -16.06 13.35
C ALA A 168 44.02 -15.64 13.07
N GLU A 169 43.07 -16.39 13.63
CA GLU A 169 41.65 -16.02 13.60
C GLU A 169 41.34 -15.04 14.73
N ASN A 170 40.71 -13.93 14.37
CA ASN A 170 40.17 -12.94 15.28
C ASN A 170 38.68 -12.74 15.00
N LYS A 171 37.94 -12.26 16.01
CA LYS A 171 36.57 -11.82 15.80
C LYS A 171 36.57 -10.35 15.40
N ASP A 172 35.88 -10.04 14.32
CA ASP A 172 35.57 -8.67 13.96
C ASP A 172 34.70 -8.04 15.06
N GLY A 173 35.12 -6.86 15.51
CA GLY A 173 34.42 -6.08 16.53
C GLY A 173 33.11 -5.49 16.02
N LYS A 174 32.94 -5.39 14.70
CA LYS A 174 31.73 -4.83 14.06
C LYS A 174 30.54 -5.78 14.28
N MET A 175 29.55 -5.33 15.05
CA MET A 175 28.33 -6.12 15.31
C MET A 175 27.22 -5.81 14.32
N MET A 176 27.23 -4.60 13.76
CA MET A 176 26.14 -4.05 13.00
C MET A 176 26.64 -3.00 12.00
N ASP A 177 26.03 -3.01 10.82
CA ASP A 177 26.28 -2.05 9.75
C ASP A 177 25.04 -1.20 9.52
N LEU A 178 25.21 0.12 9.48
CA LEU A 178 24.14 1.06 9.18
C LEU A 178 24.19 1.39 7.69
N THR A 179 23.14 1.01 6.97
CA THR A 179 23.05 1.23 5.52
C THR A 179 21.89 2.17 5.23
N PRO A 180 22.12 3.37 4.64
CA PRO A 180 21.03 4.19 4.15
C PRO A 180 20.34 3.46 2.99
N SER A 181 19.01 3.50 2.97
CA SER A 181 18.23 2.64 2.08
C SER A 181 16.98 3.31 1.53
N ILE A 182 16.63 2.91 0.31
CA ILE A 182 15.35 3.15 -0.31
C ILE A 182 14.53 1.87 -0.15
N MET A 183 13.38 1.98 0.49
CA MET A 183 12.48 0.87 0.76
C MET A 183 11.18 1.06 -0.03
N PHE A 184 10.69 -0.03 -0.61
CA PHE A 184 9.39 -0.13 -1.23
C PHE A 184 8.51 -0.96 -0.31
N THR A 185 7.42 -0.38 0.17
CA THR A 185 6.55 -0.99 1.16
C THR A 185 5.12 -1.04 0.65
N PHE A 186 4.50 -2.22 0.74
CA PHE A 186 3.10 -2.41 0.42
C PHE A 186 2.29 -2.52 1.72
N MET A 187 1.49 -1.49 2.00
CA MET A 187 0.71 -1.38 3.25
C MET A 187 -0.52 -0.47 3.09
N ASN A 188 -1.44 -0.54 4.07
CA ASN A 188 -2.56 0.38 4.17
C ASN A 188 -2.15 1.69 4.85
N ASN A 189 -1.93 2.71 4.04
CA ASN A 189 -1.41 4.00 4.49
C ASN A 189 -2.47 4.93 5.11
N GLN A 190 -3.74 4.53 5.15
CA GLN A 190 -4.80 5.30 5.79
C GLN A 190 -4.94 4.97 7.27
N ARG A 191 -4.32 3.88 7.74
CA ARG A 191 -4.36 3.47 9.15
C ARG A 191 -3.14 4.01 9.88
N ASN A 192 -3.35 4.46 11.13
CA ASN A 192 -2.26 4.87 12.03
C ASN A 192 -1.31 3.71 12.37
N PHE A 193 -1.79 2.47 12.31
CA PHE A 193 -0.97 1.28 12.44
C PHE A 193 -1.33 0.32 11.32
N SER A 194 -0.38 0.02 10.45
CA SER A 194 -0.58 -0.94 9.36
C SER A 194 0.60 -1.87 9.23
N PRO A 195 0.40 -3.19 9.36
CA PRO A 195 1.40 -4.14 8.90
C PRO A 195 1.51 -4.09 7.37
N GLY A 196 2.65 -4.52 6.85
CA GLY A 196 2.92 -4.63 5.44
C GLY A 196 4.14 -5.49 5.16
N PHE A 197 4.44 -5.66 3.89
CA PHE A 197 5.68 -6.26 3.44
C PHE A 197 6.54 -5.20 2.75
N THR A 198 7.85 -5.40 2.80
CA THR A 198 8.80 -4.45 2.22
C THR A 198 9.97 -5.15 1.57
N GLY A 199 10.48 -4.53 0.52
CA GLY A 199 11.77 -4.84 -0.07
C GLY A 199 12.49 -3.55 -0.43
N GLY A 200 13.81 -3.55 -0.44
CA GLY A 200 14.55 -2.33 -0.68
C GLY A 200 16.01 -2.54 -1.01
N LEU A 201 16.66 -1.44 -1.35
CA LEU A 201 18.07 -1.37 -1.70
C LEU A 201 18.73 -0.39 -0.74
N GLY A 202 19.84 -0.81 -0.14
CA GLY A 202 20.71 0.06 0.62
C GLY A 202 22.03 0.23 -0.10
N PHE A 203 22.60 1.42 0.06
CA PHE A 203 23.80 1.79 -0.65
C PHE A 203 24.78 2.39 0.33
N ASP A 204 25.95 1.80 0.43
CA ASP A 204 27.08 2.37 1.17
C ASP A 204 28.22 2.49 0.17
N PHE A 205 28.22 3.56 -0.64
CA PHE A 205 29.12 4.04 -1.73
C PHE A 205 29.95 3.04 -2.56
N GLU A 206 30.45 1.98 -1.96
CA GLU A 206 31.19 0.84 -2.50
C GLU A 206 30.35 -0.44 -2.59
N GLU A 207 29.22 -0.54 -1.87
CA GLU A 207 28.47 -1.79 -1.69
C GLU A 207 26.94 -1.62 -1.79
N LEU A 208 26.32 -2.52 -2.57
CA LEU A 208 24.86 -2.63 -2.69
C LEU A 208 24.34 -3.71 -1.71
N SER A 209 23.33 -3.36 -0.94
CA SER A 209 22.63 -4.28 -0.03
C SER A 209 21.18 -4.44 -0.44
N VAL A 210 20.66 -5.67 -0.38
CA VAL A 210 19.26 -5.96 -0.71
C VAL A 210 18.53 -6.36 0.56
N PHE A 211 17.34 -5.79 0.79
CA PHE A 211 16.54 -5.98 1.98
C PHE A 211 15.18 -6.58 1.62
N ALA A 212 14.68 -7.50 2.44
CA ALA A 212 13.32 -8.03 2.34
C ALA A 212 12.78 -8.39 3.72
N GLY A 213 11.53 -8.05 4.01
CA GLY A 213 10.96 -8.30 5.32
C GLY A 213 9.55 -7.79 5.55
N GLY A 214 9.18 -7.77 6.83
CA GLY A 214 7.95 -7.16 7.31
C GLY A 214 8.14 -5.67 7.55
N ALA A 215 7.04 -4.93 7.47
CA ALA A 215 6.99 -3.52 7.79
C ALA A 215 5.79 -3.22 8.71
N LEU A 216 5.95 -2.21 9.56
CA LEU A 216 4.91 -1.64 10.37
C LEU A 216 4.91 -0.12 10.17
N GLY A 217 3.88 0.38 9.50
CA GLY A 217 3.62 1.81 9.40
C GLY A 217 3.08 2.33 10.73
N ILE A 218 3.63 3.42 11.23
CA ILE A 218 3.24 4.12 12.46
C ILE A 218 2.91 5.57 12.13
N GLY A 219 1.69 5.99 12.46
CA GLY A 219 1.13 7.28 12.05
C GLY A 219 0.98 7.34 10.53
N GLN A 220 1.39 8.45 9.93
CA GLN A 220 1.28 8.65 8.47
C GLN A 220 2.62 8.54 7.75
N ASN A 221 3.76 8.69 8.44
CA ASN A 221 5.05 8.94 7.78
C ASN A 221 6.19 8.02 8.23
N ILE A 222 6.09 7.29 9.36
CA ILE A 222 7.16 6.44 9.89
C ILE A 222 6.88 4.99 9.52
N ILE A 223 7.89 4.28 9.03
CA ILE A 223 7.84 2.84 8.75
C ILE A 223 8.99 2.17 9.49
N LEU A 224 8.65 1.24 10.38
CA LEU A 224 9.61 0.30 10.96
C LEU A 224 9.67 -0.95 10.11
N THR A 225 10.87 -1.48 9.89
CA THR A 225 11.10 -2.66 9.06
C THR A 225 11.97 -3.68 9.78
N ALA A 226 11.73 -4.96 9.55
CA ALA A 226 12.60 -6.03 10.03
C ALA A 226 12.56 -7.22 9.08
N GLY A 227 13.68 -7.92 8.94
CA GLY A 227 13.75 -9.08 8.05
C GLY A 227 15.17 -9.52 7.78
N ILE A 228 15.44 -9.88 6.53
CA ILE A 228 16.74 -10.34 6.07
C ILE A 228 17.37 -9.35 5.09
N ALA A 229 18.68 -9.21 5.19
CA ALA A 229 19.52 -8.40 4.32
C ALA A 229 20.58 -9.29 3.67
N VAL A 230 20.73 -9.17 2.36
CA VAL A 230 21.90 -9.66 1.64
C VAL A 230 22.89 -8.52 1.57
N HIS A 231 23.97 -8.63 2.34
CA HIS A 231 24.96 -7.58 2.55
C HIS A 231 26.36 -8.16 2.37
N LYS A 232 27.27 -7.39 1.78
CA LYS A 232 28.65 -7.80 1.54
C LYS A 232 29.42 -7.71 2.86
N GLN A 233 30.26 -8.69 3.14
CA GLN A 233 31.00 -8.79 4.39
C GLN A 233 32.42 -9.29 4.12
N ASN A 234 33.37 -8.77 4.88
CA ASN A 234 34.74 -9.28 4.86
C ASN A 234 34.82 -10.61 5.62
N ARG A 235 35.39 -11.64 5.00
CA ARG A 235 35.45 -13.00 5.55
C ARG A 235 36.81 -13.65 5.38
N PRO A 236 37.20 -14.58 6.26
CA PRO A 236 38.41 -15.36 6.09
C PRO A 236 38.45 -16.00 4.71
N ASN A 237 39.56 -15.82 4.01
CA ASN A 237 39.75 -16.49 2.76
C ASN A 237 40.02 -17.98 3.01
N THR A 238 39.26 -18.82 2.34
CA THR A 238 39.29 -20.29 2.46
C THR A 238 40.61 -20.90 1.98
N ASP A 239 41.41 -20.12 1.27
CA ASP A 239 42.73 -20.52 0.77
C ASP A 239 43.80 -20.53 1.87
N TYR A 240 43.47 -19.97 3.04
CA TYR A 240 44.33 -19.92 4.21
C TYR A 240 43.74 -20.70 5.38
N THR A 241 44.61 -21.19 6.25
CA THR A 241 44.24 -21.93 7.46
C THR A 241 44.90 -21.33 8.68
N VAL A 242 44.23 -21.42 9.84
CA VAL A 242 44.78 -20.94 11.10
C VAL A 242 46.05 -21.73 11.45
N GLY A 243 47.11 -21.02 11.82
CA GLY A 243 48.43 -21.61 12.10
C GLY A 243 49.32 -21.75 10.86
N GLN A 244 48.83 -21.43 9.66
CA GLN A 244 49.64 -21.45 8.45
C GLN A 244 50.69 -20.33 8.47
N ALA A 245 51.94 -20.68 8.19
CA ALA A 245 53.00 -19.72 7.91
C ALA A 245 52.76 -19.05 6.55
N ILE A 246 52.85 -17.73 6.51
CA ILE A 246 52.60 -16.91 5.32
C ILE A 246 53.79 -16.00 5.04
N ASP A 247 54.00 -15.66 3.77
CA ASP A 247 55.01 -14.68 3.40
C ASP A 247 54.62 -13.29 3.92
N THR A 248 55.62 -12.47 4.22
CA THR A 248 55.50 -11.03 4.48
C THR A 248 54.79 -10.25 3.38
N SER A 249 54.76 -10.75 2.14
CA SER A 249 54.01 -10.15 1.03
C SER A 249 52.49 -10.36 1.13
N VAL A 250 52.01 -11.26 2.00
CA VAL A 250 50.58 -11.54 2.18
C VAL A 250 49.94 -10.45 3.03
N THR A 251 49.01 -9.72 2.42
CA THR A 251 48.30 -8.62 3.10
C THR A 251 46.99 -9.09 3.75
N SER A 252 46.41 -8.24 4.61
CA SER A 252 45.08 -8.50 5.19
C SER A 252 44.00 -8.73 4.13
N ASP A 253 44.14 -8.13 2.95
CA ASP A 253 43.18 -8.25 1.85
C ASP A 253 43.34 -9.56 1.07
N ASN A 254 44.48 -10.25 1.23
CA ASN A 254 44.65 -11.62 0.73
C ASN A 254 44.07 -12.64 1.71
N LEU A 255 44.23 -12.38 3.01
CA LEU A 255 43.73 -13.22 4.09
C LEU A 255 42.21 -13.20 4.22
N ASN A 256 41.55 -12.19 3.68
CA ASN A 256 40.10 -12.04 3.75
C ASN A 256 39.51 -11.67 2.38
N LYS A 257 38.30 -12.13 2.09
CA LYS A 257 37.56 -11.83 0.87
C LYS A 257 36.19 -11.26 1.18
N MET A 258 35.73 -10.33 0.34
CA MET A 258 34.38 -9.79 0.43
C MET A 258 33.37 -10.77 -0.16
N GLN A 259 32.34 -11.14 0.61
CA GLN A 259 31.29 -12.08 0.20
C GLN A 259 29.91 -11.60 0.62
N TYR A 260 28.89 -11.86 -0.20
CA TYR A 260 27.50 -11.61 0.17
C TYR A 260 26.99 -12.64 1.18
N ARG A 261 26.34 -12.15 2.23
CA ARG A 261 25.80 -12.98 3.32
C ARG A 261 24.39 -12.51 3.68
N VAL A 262 23.57 -13.49 4.09
CA VAL A 262 22.25 -13.24 4.64
C VAL A 262 22.39 -12.93 6.12
N ASN A 263 21.83 -11.80 6.55
CA ASN A 263 21.89 -11.31 7.91
C ASN A 263 20.53 -10.76 8.33
N PRO A 264 20.15 -10.84 9.61
CA PRO A 264 18.97 -10.13 10.07
C PRO A 264 19.20 -8.62 10.01
N PHE A 265 18.13 -7.87 9.76
CA PHE A 265 18.16 -6.41 9.86
C PHE A 265 16.92 -5.87 10.57
N VAL A 266 17.09 -4.68 11.13
CA VAL A 266 15.98 -3.79 11.52
C VAL A 266 16.19 -2.43 10.89
N GLY A 267 15.13 -1.68 10.64
CA GLY A 267 15.24 -0.40 9.96
C GLY A 267 14.13 0.55 10.33
N ILE A 268 14.41 1.82 10.08
CA ILE A 268 13.45 2.92 10.17
C ILE A 268 13.53 3.73 8.89
N SER A 269 12.38 4.04 8.32
CA SER A 269 12.28 4.87 7.13
C SER A 269 11.12 5.84 7.20
N PHE A 270 11.24 6.91 6.42
CA PHE A 270 10.23 7.96 6.31
C PHE A 270 9.66 7.98 4.90
N ARG A 271 8.34 8.10 4.82
CA ARG A 271 7.65 8.26 3.54
C ARG A 271 7.79 9.69 3.03
N PHE A 272 8.05 9.84 1.74
CA PHE A 272 8.09 11.14 1.08
C PHE A 272 6.80 11.52 0.35
N ASP A 273 5.74 10.70 0.42
CA ASP A 273 4.50 10.98 -0.30
C ASP A 273 3.64 12.10 0.33
N LYS A 274 4.06 12.63 1.48
CA LYS A 274 3.57 13.89 2.06
C LYS A 274 4.73 14.67 2.66
N ASN A 275 4.87 15.95 2.30
CA ASN A 275 5.87 16.84 2.88
C ASN A 275 5.63 17.00 4.39
N PRO A 276 6.54 16.57 5.28
CA PRO A 276 6.37 16.65 6.73
C PRO A 276 6.54 18.07 7.30
N PHE A 277 6.99 19.02 6.48
CA PHE A 277 7.22 20.43 6.84
C PHE A 277 6.10 21.37 6.39
N VAL A 278 5.02 20.84 5.77
CA VAL A 278 3.82 21.64 5.53
C VAL A 278 3.04 21.70 6.83
N ALA A 279 3.36 22.70 7.65
CA ALA A 279 2.46 23.13 8.72
C ALA A 279 1.12 23.53 8.08
N LYS A 280 0.02 22.98 8.60
CA LYS A 280 -1.33 23.46 8.31
C LYS A 280 -1.58 24.78 9.00
#